data_AF-A0A8C9CQJ9-F1
#
_entry.id   AF-A0A8C9CQJ9-F1
#
_cell.length_a   1.000
_cell.length_b   1.000
_cell.length_c   1.000
_cell.angle_alpha   90.00
_cell.angle_beta   90.00
_cell.angle_gamma   90.00
#
_symmetry.space_group_name_H-M   'P 1'
#
loop_
_entity.id
_entity.type
_entity.pdbx_description
1 polymer ?
#
loop_
_entity_poly.entity_id
_entity_poly.type
_entity_poly.pdbx_seq_one_letter_code
_entity_poly.pdbx_strand_id
1 'polypeptide(L)'
;MGDKPVWEQTGSSFIQHYYQLFDNDRTQPHILTLPFQKIQDSITAQDHQPRPDSCIISMVVDQLEADEDPVMGFHQMFPLKNISDAWVCTNDTFRLALHNFG
;
A
#
# COMPACT_ATOMS: atom_id res chain seq x y z
N MET A 1 18.47 -19.56 7.77
CA MET A 1 17.13 -18.96 7.97
C MET A 1 16.24 -19.52 6.87
N GLY A 2 15.07 -20.06 7.21
CA GLY A 2 14.17 -20.65 6.20
C GLY A 2 13.59 -19.58 5.29
N ASP A 3 13.07 -20.00 4.14
CA ASP A 3 12.37 -19.09 3.22
C ASP A 3 11.19 -18.43 3.92
N LYS A 4 10.94 -17.16 3.60
CA LYS A 4 9.77 -16.43 4.09
C LYS A 4 8.50 -17.17 3.68
N PRO A 5 7.44 -17.15 4.49
CA PRO A 5 6.19 -17.78 4.10
C PRO A 5 5.56 -17.09 2.87
N VAL A 6 4.78 -17.85 2.09
CA VAL A 6 4.20 -17.39 0.82
C VAL A 6 3.38 -16.10 0.95
N TRP A 7 2.61 -15.94 2.03
CA TRP A 7 1.79 -14.75 2.23
C TRP A 7 2.63 -13.50 2.48
N GLU A 8 3.78 -13.64 3.14
CA GLU A 8 4.71 -12.53 3.36
C GLU A 8 5.38 -12.15 2.03
N GLN A 9 5.82 -13.14 1.25
CA GLN A 9 6.41 -12.88 -0.07
C GLN A 9 5.41 -12.17 -1.00
N THR A 10 4.20 -12.73 -1.15
CA THR A 10 3.15 -12.14 -2.00
C THR A 10 2.72 -10.76 -1.50
N GLY A 11 2.51 -10.61 -0.20
CA GLY A 11 2.13 -9.33 0.40
C GLY A 11 3.18 -8.26 0.14
N SER A 12 4.46 -8.55 0.42
CA SER A 12 5.54 -7.59 0.20
C SER A 12 5.74 -7.26 -1.29
N SER A 13 5.64 -8.25 -2.19
CA SER A 13 5.72 -8.01 -3.64
C SER A 13 4.58 -7.13 -4.15
N PHE A 14 3.36 -7.33 -3.66
CA PHE A 14 2.22 -6.48 -4.00
C PHE A 14 2.44 -5.04 -3.53
N ILE A 15 2.85 -4.84 -2.26
CA ILE A 15 3.10 -3.52 -1.68
C ILE A 15 4.17 -2.77 -2.47
N GLN A 16 5.29 -3.43 -2.76
CA GLN A 16 6.36 -2.85 -3.55
C GLN A 16 5.86 -2.43 -4.94
N HIS A 17 5.12 -3.30 -5.63
CA HIS A 17 4.59 -3.00 -6.96
C HIS A 17 3.59 -1.85 -6.94
N TYR A 18 2.70 -1.81 -5.94
CA TYR A 18 1.68 -0.78 -5.78
C TYR A 18 2.31 0.61 -5.64
N TYR A 19 3.24 0.80 -4.69
CA TYR A 19 3.86 2.11 -4.46
C TYR A 19 4.82 2.52 -5.58
N GLN A 20 5.50 1.56 -6.21
CA GLN A 20 6.26 1.85 -7.44
C GLN A 20 5.37 2.42 -8.54
N LEU A 21 4.17 1.86 -8.74
CA LEU A 21 3.22 2.39 -9.70
C LEU A 21 2.67 3.75 -9.27
N PHE A 22 2.34 3.91 -7.98
CA PHE A 22 1.78 5.14 -7.44
C PHE A 22 2.74 6.33 -7.57
N ASP A 23 4.03 6.13 -7.25
CA ASP A 23 5.07 7.17 -7.31
C ASP A 23 5.48 7.52 -8.76
N ASN A 24 5.50 6.52 -9.65
CA ASN A 24 6.13 6.68 -10.98
C ASN A 24 5.13 6.73 -12.15
N ASP A 25 3.91 6.19 -11.99
CA ASP A 25 2.93 6.05 -13.07
C ASP A 25 1.58 6.69 -12.71
N ARG A 26 1.42 7.93 -13.14
CA ARG A 26 0.21 8.72 -12.92
C ARG A 26 -0.85 8.51 -14.00
N THR A 27 -0.77 7.48 -14.85
CA THR A 27 -1.77 7.25 -15.90
C THR A 27 -3.12 6.77 -15.36
N GLN A 28 -3.16 6.31 -14.11
CA GLN A 28 -4.37 5.90 -13.43
C GLN A 28 -5.31 7.10 -13.20
N PRO A 29 -6.59 7.03 -13.62
CA PRO A 29 -7.52 8.16 -13.54
C PRO A 29 -7.70 8.73 -12.13
N HIS A 30 -7.67 7.88 -11.11
CA HIS A 30 -7.81 8.29 -9.72
C HIS A 30 -6.59 9.05 -9.17
N ILE A 31 -5.40 8.78 -9.71
CA ILE A 31 -4.15 9.48 -9.34
C ILE A 31 -4.10 10.86 -10.03
N LEU A 32 -4.61 10.94 -11.26
CA LEU A 32 -4.68 12.20 -12.02
C LEU A 32 -5.56 13.27 -11.35
N THR A 33 -6.53 12.87 -10.54
CA THR A 33 -7.41 13.80 -9.83
C THR A 33 -6.84 14.32 -8.51
N LEU A 34 -5.70 13.77 -8.05
CA LEU A 34 -5.09 14.19 -6.78
C LEU A 34 -4.28 15.49 -6.98
N PRO A 35 -4.38 16.45 -6.05
CA PRO A 35 -3.84 17.80 -6.23
C PRO A 35 -2.33 17.91 -5.88
N PHE A 36 -1.50 17.01 -6.40
CA PHE A 36 -0.03 17.07 -6.27
C PHE A 36 0.66 16.79 -7.61
N GLN A 37 1.93 17.17 -7.80
CA GLN A 37 2.72 16.85 -9.01
C GLN A 37 3.64 15.64 -8.83
N LYS A 38 4.19 15.48 -7.63
CA LYS A 38 5.07 14.38 -7.23
C LYS A 38 4.64 13.87 -5.87
N ILE A 39 4.82 12.58 -5.68
CA ILE A 39 4.65 11.92 -4.39
C ILE A 39 5.80 10.94 -4.21
N GLN A 40 6.23 10.77 -2.97
CA GLN A 40 7.23 9.79 -2.60
C GLN A 40 6.82 9.13 -1.28
N ASP A 41 6.71 7.81 -1.30
CA ASP A 41 6.42 7.00 -0.13
C ASP A 41 7.70 6.41 0.50
N SER A 42 7.69 6.10 1.81
CA SER A 42 8.87 5.63 2.57
C SER A 42 8.53 4.54 3.60
N ILE A 43 8.22 3.33 3.10
CA ILE A 43 7.65 2.22 3.88
C ILE A 43 8.37 2.04 5.21
N THR A 44 7.68 2.40 6.30
CA THR A 44 8.20 2.28 7.66
C THR A 44 7.97 0.87 8.21
N ALA A 45 6.76 0.34 8.03
CA ALA A 45 6.40 -1.01 8.43
C ALA A 45 5.33 -1.59 7.51
N GLN A 46 5.40 -2.91 7.30
CA GLN A 46 4.38 -3.68 6.61
C GLN A 46 4.18 -5.01 7.32
N ASP A 47 2.91 -5.38 7.47
CA ASP A 47 2.50 -6.64 8.10
C ASP A 47 1.59 -7.41 7.14
N HIS A 48 1.78 -8.73 7.07
CA HIS A 48 1.02 -9.61 6.18
C HIS A 48 0.48 -10.81 6.95
N GLN A 49 -0.82 -11.06 6.85
CA GLN A 49 -1.46 -12.21 7.48
C GLN A 49 -2.25 -13.02 6.45
N PRO A 50 -2.10 -14.35 6.46
CA PRO A 50 -2.99 -15.21 5.69
C PRO A 50 -4.37 -15.22 6.34
N ARG A 51 -5.40 -15.29 5.50
CA ARG A 51 -6.79 -15.53 5.90
C ARG A 51 -7.31 -16.77 5.17
N PRO A 52 -8.42 -17.39 5.63
CA PRO A 52 -9.10 -18.44 4.88
C PRO A 52 -9.37 -18.06 3.42
N ASP A 53 -9.64 -19.06 2.59
CA ASP A 53 -10.02 -18.88 1.17
C ASP A 53 -8.96 -18.18 0.30
N SER A 54 -7.68 -18.52 0.51
CA SER A 54 -6.55 -17.99 -0.27
C SER A 54 -6.50 -16.46 -0.29
N CYS A 55 -6.78 -15.85 0.86
CA CYS A 55 -6.75 -14.42 1.05
C CYS A 55 -5.54 -14.01 1.87
N ILE A 56 -5.02 -12.81 1.61
CA ILE A 56 -4.01 -12.14 2.43
C ILE A 56 -4.58 -10.80 2.86
N ILE A 57 -4.27 -10.35 4.06
CA ILE A 57 -4.45 -8.96 4.45
C ILE A 57 -3.07 -8.35 4.66
N SER A 58 -2.78 -7.29 3.93
CA SER A 58 -1.56 -6.50 4.08
C SER A 58 -1.91 -5.16 4.72
N MET A 59 -1.19 -4.77 5.76
CA MET A 59 -1.28 -3.45 6.37
C MET A 59 0.07 -2.75 6.22
N VAL A 60 0.02 -1.46 5.88
CA VAL A 60 1.18 -0.60 5.73
C VAL A 60 1.02 0.58 6.68
N VAL A 61 2.10 0.89 7.39
CA VAL A 61 2.27 2.15 8.13
C VAL A 61 3.49 2.82 7.54
N ASP A 62 3.30 4.04 7.06
CA ASP A 62 4.25 4.68 6.16
C ASP A 62 4.13 6.21 6.25
N GLN A 63 5.08 6.92 5.66
CA GLN A 63 5.14 8.36 5.50
C GLN A 63 5.18 8.69 4.01
N LEU A 64 4.41 9.71 3.62
CA LEU A 64 4.41 10.26 2.28
C LEU A 64 4.85 11.72 2.31
N GLU A 65 5.51 12.13 1.24
CA GLU A 65 5.82 13.53 0.93
C GLU A 65 5.21 13.86 -0.44
N ALA A 66 4.32 14.84 -0.48
CA ALA A 66 3.70 15.32 -1.71
C ALA A 66 4.29 16.69 -2.07
N ASP A 67 4.88 16.82 -3.25
CA ASP A 67 5.55 18.04 -3.70
C ASP A 67 6.58 18.62 -2.71
N GLU A 68 6.27 19.76 -2.09
CA GLU A 68 7.07 20.43 -1.05
C GLU A 68 6.28 20.52 0.28
N ASP A 69 5.19 19.76 0.40
CA ASP A 69 4.38 19.70 1.61
C ASP A 69 5.11 18.96 2.74
N PRO A 70 4.76 19.20 4.01
CA PRO A 70 5.32 18.45 5.12
C PRO A 70 5.08 16.94 4.97
N VAL A 71 6.07 16.15 5.41
CA VAL A 71 5.95 14.70 5.51
C VAL A 71 4.78 14.33 6.41
N MET A 72 3.90 13.46 5.93
CA MET A 72 2.72 13.01 6.66
C MET A 72 2.71 11.50 6.79
N GLY A 73 2.46 11.00 8.00
CA GLY A 73 2.21 9.58 8.22
C GLY A 73 0.87 9.16 7.62
N PHE A 74 0.73 7.89 7.25
CA PHE A 74 -0.53 7.29 6.86
C PHE A 74 -0.59 5.81 7.25
N HIS A 75 -1.79 5.24 7.20
CA HIS A 75 -1.98 3.80 7.23
C HIS A 75 -2.85 3.37 6.05
N GLN A 76 -2.49 2.22 5.47
CA GLN A 76 -3.21 1.65 4.34
C GLN A 76 -3.39 0.14 4.52
N MET A 77 -4.52 -0.39 4.07
CA MET A 77 -4.85 -1.80 4.21
C MET A 77 -5.38 -2.37 2.89
N PHE A 78 -4.82 -3.53 2.51
CA PHE A 78 -5.07 -4.22 1.25
C PHE A 78 -5.47 -5.68 1.48
N PRO A 79 -6.77 -6.00 1.42
CA PRO A 79 -7.23 -7.36 1.25
C PRO A 79 -6.91 -7.89 -0.15
N LEU A 80 -6.00 -8.85 -0.23
CA LEU A 80 -5.64 -9.54 -1.46
C LEU A 80 -6.38 -10.88 -1.54
N LYS A 81 -6.84 -11.24 -2.73
CA LYS A 81 -7.47 -12.53 -3.00
C LYS A 81 -6.83 -13.15 -4.24
N ASN A 82 -6.53 -14.43 -4.17
CA ASN A 82 -6.16 -15.18 -5.36
C ASN A 82 -7.43 -15.58 -6.15
N ILE A 83 -7.51 -15.14 -7.40
CA ILE A 83 -8.59 -15.47 -8.34
C ILE A 83 -7.95 -15.99 -9.61
N SER A 84 -8.19 -17.27 -9.94
CA SER A 84 -7.65 -17.92 -11.13
C SER A 84 -6.12 -17.75 -11.26
N ASP A 85 -5.40 -18.06 -10.17
CA ASP A 85 -3.94 -17.95 -10.04
C ASP A 85 -3.36 -16.52 -10.12
N ALA A 86 -4.21 -15.49 -10.14
CA ALA A 86 -3.80 -14.09 -10.06
C ALA A 86 -4.17 -13.49 -8.71
N TRP A 87 -3.22 -12.79 -8.08
CA TRP A 87 -3.48 -12.01 -6.87
C TRP A 87 -4.06 -10.65 -7.23
N VAL A 88 -5.24 -10.36 -6.70
CA VAL A 88 -5.92 -9.08 -6.92
C VAL A 88 -6.20 -8.38 -5.59
N CYS A 89 -6.07 -7.06 -5.60
CA CYS A 89 -6.53 -6.21 -4.51
C CYS A 89 -8.07 -6.10 -4.59
N THR A 90 -8.76 -6.55 -3.55
CA THR A 90 -10.23 -6.53 -3.51
C THR A 90 -10.79 -5.26 -2.86
N ASN A 91 -10.02 -4.64 -1.98
CA ASN A 91 -10.33 -3.38 -1.35
C ASN A 91 -9.04 -2.60 -1.07
N ASP A 92 -9.14 -1.28 -1.05
CA ASP A 92 -8.07 -0.38 -0.67
C ASP A 92 -8.65 0.62 0.32
N THR A 93 -8.08 0.66 1.53
CA THR A 93 -8.47 1.62 2.57
C THR A 93 -7.25 2.42 2.97
N PHE A 94 -7.24 3.69 2.59
CA PHE A 94 -6.18 4.65 2.92
C PHE A 94 -6.67 5.67 3.94
N ARG A 95 -5.82 6.03 4.90
CA ARG A 95 -6.08 7.13 5.83
C ARG A 95 -4.79 7.82 6.27
N LEU A 96 -4.77 9.13 6.04
CA LEU A 96 -3.72 10.02 6.50
C LEU A 96 -3.75 10.14 8.03
N ALA A 97 -2.58 10.13 8.66
CA ALA A 97 -2.40 10.30 10.10
C ALA A 97 -2.53 11.78 10.48
N LEU A 98 -3.77 12.29 10.44
CA LEU A 98 -4.09 13.63 10.90
C LEU A 98 -4.12 13.65 12.43
N HIS A 99 -3.26 14.47 13.03
CA HIS A 99 -3.37 14.81 14.44
C HIS A 99 -4.41 15.91 14.61
N ASN A 100 -5.59 15.57 15.13
CA ASN A 100 -6.52 16.56 15.66
C ASN A 100 -6.03 16.98 17.04
N PHE A 101 -5.02 17.85 17.12
CA PHE A 101 -4.76 18.59 18.35
C PHE A 101 -5.80 19.72 18.42
N GLY A 102 -6.85 19.48 19.20
CA GLY A 102 -7.80 20.50 19.64
C GLY A 102 -7.37 21.12 20.96
#